data_AF-A0A963QX62-F1
#
_entry.id   AF-A0A963QX62-F1
#
_cell.length_a   1.000
_cell.length_b   1.000
_cell.length_c   1.000
_cell.angle_alpha   90.00
_cell.angle_beta   90.00
_cell.angle_gamma   90.00
#
_symmetry.space_group_name_H-M   'P 1'
#
loop_
_entity.id
_entity.type
_entity.pdbx_description
1 polymer ?
#
loop_
_entity_poly.entity_id
_entity_poly.type
_entity_poly.pdbx_seq_one_letter_code
_entity_poly.pdbx_strand_id
1 'polypeptide(L)' 'MSDDGELVLRDLDDDELVKQMQDDLYDGLKDEVCEGVDILLERGWQPYKVLTEALVGGMTIVGVDFRDGILFV' A
#
# COMPACT_ATOMS: atom_id res chain seq x y z
N MET A 1 6.96 -18.55 -1.72
CA MET A 1 6.46 -18.43 -3.09
C MET A 1 4.97 -18.72 -3.02
N SER A 2 4.18 -17.70 -2.67
CA SER A 2 2.73 -17.84 -2.66
C SER A 2 2.26 -17.70 -4.10
N ASP A 3 1.86 -18.83 -4.66
CA ASP A 3 1.30 -18.99 -6.01
C ASP A 3 -0.22 -18.76 -5.96
N ASP A 4 -0.64 -17.61 -5.39
CA ASP A 4 -2.03 -17.13 -5.43
C ASP A 4 -2.09 -16.04 -6.50
N GLY A 5 -2.91 -16.25 -7.52
CA GLY A 5 -2.93 -15.47 -8.76
C GLY A 5 -2.74 -13.96 -8.57
N GLU A 6 -1.83 -13.40 -9.37
CA GLU A 6 -1.51 -11.98 -9.48
C GLU A 6 -2.75 -11.12 -9.23
N LEU A 7 -2.83 -10.54 -8.04
CA LEU A 7 -3.99 -9.79 -7.59
C LEU A 7 -4.13 -8.56 -8.47
N VAL A 8 -5.26 -8.43 -9.16
CA VAL A 8 -5.53 -7.27 -10.00
C VAL A 8 -5.92 -6.09 -9.11
N LEU A 9 -4.99 -5.17 -8.84
CA LEU A 9 -5.21 -4.00 -7.97
C LEU A 9 -6.41 -3.16 -8.40
N ARG A 10 -6.69 -3.10 -9.71
CA ARG A 10 -7.82 -2.35 -10.27
C ARG A 10 -9.19 -2.93 -9.90
N ASP A 11 -9.27 -4.21 -9.56
CA ASP A 11 -10.52 -4.89 -9.22
C ASP A 11 -10.91 -4.68 -7.75
N LEU A 12 -9.97 -4.22 -6.92
CA LEU A 12 -10.20 -3.90 -5.51
C LEU A 12 -11.03 -2.61 -5.35
N ASP A 13 -11.87 -2.54 -4.32
CA ASP A 13 -12.44 -1.25 -3.93
C ASP A 13 -11.38 -0.32 -3.29
N ASP A 14 -11.73 0.92 -3.00
CA ASP A 14 -10.76 1.90 -2.50
C ASP A 14 -10.19 1.52 -1.13
N ASP A 15 -10.99 0.94 -0.24
CA ASP A 15 -10.56 0.57 1.11
C ASP A 15 -9.69 -0.69 1.08
N GLU A 16 -10.00 -1.63 0.20
CA GLU A 16 -9.20 -2.82 -0.06
C GLU A 16 -7.88 -2.47 -0.74
N LEU A 17 -7.90 -1.61 -1.75
CA LEU A 17 -6.70 -1.14 -2.45
C LEU A 17 -5.77 -0.40 -1.48
N VAL A 18 -6.30 0.45 -0.61
CA VAL A 18 -5.50 1.13 0.41
C VAL A 18 -4.80 0.12 1.34
N LYS A 19 -5.50 -0.93 1.80
CA LYS A 19 -4.88 -1.95 2.64
C LYS A 19 -3.80 -2.74 1.90
N GLN A 20 -4.09 -3.16 0.67
CA GLN A 20 -3.11 -3.86 -0.16
C GLN A 20 -1.85 -3.01 -0.35
N MET A 21 -2.00 -1.72 -0.66
CA MET A 21 -0.86 -0.79 -0.77
C MET A 21 -0.07 -0.67 0.54
N GLN A 22 -0.70 -0.80 1.71
CA GLN A 22 0.00 -0.76 2.99
C GLN A 22 0.83 -2.03 3.23
N ASP A 23 0.32 -3.19 2.80
CA ASP A 23 1.06 -4.45 2.82
C ASP A 23 2.22 -4.42 1.80
N ASP A 24 1.98 -3.92 0.59
CA ASP A 24 3.01 -3.74 -0.44
C ASP A 24 4.13 -2.80 0.05
N LEU A 25 3.76 -1.75 0.78
CA LEU A 25 4.71 -0.84 1.45
C LEU A 25 5.51 -1.52 2.56
N TYR A 26 4.91 -2.46 3.29
CA TYR A 26 5.58 -3.26 4.31
C TYR A 26 6.60 -4.23 3.68
N ASP A 27 6.22 -4.85 2.56
CA ASP A 27 7.02 -5.83 1.82
C ASP A 27 8.06 -5.17 0.88
N GLY A 28 7.98 -3.85 0.67
CA GLY A 28 8.91 -3.10 -0.18
C GLY A 28 8.64 -3.24 -1.68
N LEU A 29 7.40 -3.56 -2.05
CA LEU A 29 6.92 -3.76 -3.42
C LEU A 29 6.64 -2.41 -4.10
N LYS A 30 7.69 -1.84 -4.71
CA LYS A 30 7.63 -0.47 -5.26
C LYS A 30 6.66 -0.32 -6.43
N ASP A 31 6.66 -1.26 -7.37
CA ASP A 31 5.95 -1.11 -8.63
C ASP A 31 4.43 -1.19 -8.40
N GLU A 32 4.01 -2.07 -7.49
CA GLU A 32 2.65 -2.28 -7.00
C GLU A 32 2.13 -1.05 -6.26
N VAL A 33 2.95 -0.44 -5.38
CA VAL A 33 2.61 0.82 -4.71
C VAL A 33 2.42 1.95 -5.71
N CYS A 34 3.30 2.06 -6.72
CA CYS A 34 3.15 3.06 -7.78
C CYS A 34 1.84 2.87 -8.55
N GLU A 35 1.50 1.62 -8.91
CA GLU A 35 0.24 1.30 -9.59
C GLU A 35 -0.97 1.67 -8.72
N GLY A 36 -0.97 1.32 -7.43
CA GLY A 36 -2.05 1.66 -6.51
C GLY A 36 -2.28 3.18 -6.37
N VAL A 37 -1.19 3.96 -6.35
CA VAL A 37 -1.27 5.43 -6.35
C VAL A 37 -1.96 5.93 -7.62
N ASP A 38 -1.55 5.45 -8.79
CA ASP A 38 -2.13 5.87 -10.06
C ASP A 38 -3.62 5.51 -10.14
N ILE A 39 -4.01 4.32 -9.67
CA ILE A 39 -5.42 3.87 -9.62
C ILE A 39 -6.25 4.80 -8.72
N LEU A 40 -5.79 5.12 -7.50
CA LEU A 40 -6.54 6.01 -6.60
C LEU A 40 -6.70 7.42 -7.20
N LEU A 41 -5.66 7.94 -7.86
CA LEU A 41 -5.72 9.22 -8.56
C LEU A 41 -6.70 9.17 -9.75
N GLU A 42 -6.71 8.09 -10.54
CA GLU A 42 -7.70 7.86 -11.61
C GLU A 42 -9.12 7.82 -11.07
N ARG A 43 -9.33 7.28 -9.87
CA ARG A 43 -10.61 7.24 -9.15
C ARG A 43 -11.02 8.59 -8.53
N GLY A 44 -10.20 9.63 -8.71
CA GLY A 44 -10.49 11.00 -8.28
C GLY A 44 -10.09 11.31 -6.85
N TRP A 45 -9.30 10.46 -6.20
CA TRP A 45 -8.70 10.80 -4.91
C TRP A 45 -7.78 12.00 -5.06
N GLN A 46 -7.81 12.90 -4.09
CA GLN A 46 -6.86 14.00 -4.07
C GLN A 46 -5.46 13.49 -3.70
N PRO A 47 -4.38 14.03 -4.30
CA PRO A 47 -3.01 13.62 -3.97
C PRO A 47 -2.70 13.66 -2.48
N TYR A 48 -3.24 14.66 -1.77
CA TYR A 48 -3.11 14.75 -0.32
C TYR A 48 -3.74 13.55 0.40
N LYS A 49 -4.94 13.14 -0.03
CA LYS A 49 -5.65 12.00 0.54
C LYS A 49 -4.88 10.68 0.32
N VAL A 50 -4.37 10.46 -0.89
CA VAL A 50 -3.54 9.29 -1.23
C VAL A 50 -2.28 9.26 -0.35
N LEU A 51 -1.59 10.40 -0.22
CA LEU A 51 -0.40 10.52 0.62
C LEU A 51 -0.71 10.19 2.09
N THR A 52 -1.77 10.77 2.66
CA THR A 52 -2.04 10.64 4.09
C THR A 52 -2.65 9.30 4.48
N GLU A 53 -3.59 8.79 3.68
CA GLU A 53 -4.36 7.59 4.04
C GLU A 53 -3.69 6.30 3.56
N ALA A 54 -3.17 6.26 2.34
CA ALA A 54 -2.50 5.07 1.81
C ALA A 54 -1.04 5.01 2.26
N LEU A 55 -0.23 6.00 1.84
CA LEU A 55 1.22 5.92 1.97
C LEU A 55 1.73 6.12 3.41
N VAL A 56 1.33 7.23 4.05
CA VAL A 56 1.72 7.52 5.44
C VAL A 56 1.03 6.56 6.41
N GLY A 57 -0.20 6.12 6.09
CA GLY A 57 -0.91 5.07 6.83
C GLY A 57 -0.07 3.80 6.95
N GLY A 58 0.43 3.27 5.82
CA GLY A 58 1.29 2.08 5.81
C GLY A 58 2.63 2.29 6.51
N MET A 59 3.30 3.42 6.25
CA MET A 59 4.60 3.71 6.88
C MET A 59 4.53 3.90 8.39
N THR A 60 3.37 4.28 8.93
CA THR A 60 3.19 4.34 10.38
C THR A 60 3.30 2.95 11.01
N ILE A 61 2.74 1.93 10.37
CA ILE A 61 2.79 0.53 10.83
C ILE A 61 4.22 0.01 10.75
N VAL A 62 4.88 0.19 9.60
CA VAL A 62 6.28 -0.21 9.40
C VAL A 62 7.20 0.42 10.45
N GLY A 63 6.99 1.69 10.79
CA GLY A 63 7.78 2.39 11.80
C GLY A 63 7.56 1.88 13.23
N VAL A 64 6.37 1.37 13.55
CA VAL A 64 6.07 0.73 14.84
C VAL A 64 6.75 -0.63 14.90
N ASP A 65 6.60 -1.46 13.87
CA ASP A 65 7.18 -2.80 13.84
C ASP A 65 8.71 -2.78 13.83
N PHE A 66 9.31 -1.81 13.13
CA PHE A 66 10.76 -1.59 13.17
C PHE A 66 11.23 -1.17 14.58
N ARG A 67 10.48 -0.29 15.26
CA ARG A 67 10.79 0.12 16.64
C ARG A 67 10.71 -1.04 17.62
N ASP A 68 9.72 -1.91 17.44
CA ASP A 68 9.47 -3.04 18.33
C ASP A 68 10.37 -4.24 18.04
N GLY A 69 11.25 -4.13 17.02
CA GLY A 69 12.21 -5.18 16.64
C GLY A 69 11.56 -6.37 15.95
N ILE A 70 10.41 -6.16 15.31
CA ILE A 70 9.70 -7.16 14.50
C ILE A 70 10.24 -7.13 13.05
N LEU A 71 10.45 -5.94 12.51
CA LEU A 71 10.95 -5.70 11.16
C LEU A 71 12.38 -5.14 11.18
N PHE A 72 13.20 -5.53 10.19
CA PHE A 72 14.60 -5.13 10.03
C PHE A 72 14.89 -4.80 8.56
N VAL A 73 15.79 -3.84 8.32
CA VAL A 73 16.25 -3.40 6.99
C VAL A 73 17.66 -3.88 6.68
#